data_AF-A0A1H1J4T8-F1
#
_entry.id   AF-A0A1H1J4T8-F1
#
_cell.length_a   1.000
_cell.length_b   1.000
_cell.length_c   1.000
_cell.angle_alpha   90.00
_cell.angle_beta   90.00
_cell.angle_gamma   90.00
#
_symmetry.space_group_name_H-M   'P 1'
#
loop_
_entity.id
_entity.type
_entity.pdbx_description
1 polymer ?
#
loop_
_entity_poly.entity_id
_entity_poly.type
_entity_poly.pdbx_seq_one_letter_code
_entity_poly.pdbx_strand_id
1 'polypeptide(L)' 'MSENRRRAAAICMECGNALAVQVCPDGSVRPIGTGTNCSCGSDAFQVLESSGFPDGDEKRSRHEA' A
#
# COMPACT_ATOMS: atom_id res chain seq x y z
N MET A 1 -4.85 -0.49 -20.01
CA MET A 1 -5.70 -0.93 -18.89
C MET A 1 -4.89 -0.75 -17.62
N SER A 2 -5.04 0.38 -16.94
CA SER A 2 -4.25 0.69 -15.75
C SER A 2 -4.78 -0.14 -14.59
N GLU A 3 -4.06 -1.21 -14.24
CA GLU A 3 -4.34 -2.00 -13.05
C GLU A 3 -4.17 -1.09 -11.82
N ASN A 4 -5.28 -0.56 -11.28
CA ASN A 4 -5.33 0.29 -10.09
C ASN A 4 -5.06 -0.52 -8.81
N ARG A 5 -3.98 -1.31 -8.81
CA ARG A 5 -3.45 -1.98 -7.62
C ARG A 5 -2.58 -0.99 -6.88
N ARG A 6 -3.06 -0.55 -5.71
CA ARG A 6 -2.33 0.40 -4.87
C ARG A 6 -1.40 -0.35 -3.94
N ARG A 7 -0.17 0.14 -3.81
CA ARG A 7 0.76 -0.35 -2.80
C ARG A 7 0.50 0.43 -1.51
N ALA A 8 0.39 -0.28 -0.40
CA ALA A 8 0.21 0.29 0.92
C ALA A 8 1.15 -0.41 1.91
N ALA A 9 1.34 0.21 3.07
CA ALA A 9 1.98 -0.46 4.20
C ALA A 9 0.89 -1.08 5.07
N ALA A 10 1.16 -2.24 5.67
CA ALA A 10 0.32 -2.81 6.71
C ALA A 10 1.15 -3.20 7.92
N ILE A 11 0.54 -3.18 9.10
CA ILE A 11 1.15 -3.64 10.35
C ILE A 11 0.46 -4.94 10.76
N CYS A 12 1.26 -5.94 11.13
CA CYS A 12 0.73 -7.16 11.73
C CYS A 12 0.21 -6.87 13.14
N MET A 13 -1.04 -7.21 13.41
CA MET A 13 -1.67 -6.96 14.72
C MET A 13 -1.14 -7.88 15.82
N GLU A 14 -0.48 -8.99 15.44
CA GLU A 14 0.07 -9.97 16.37
C GLU A 14 1.45 -9.56 16.92
N CYS A 15 2.36 -9.17 16.02
CA CYS A 15 3.76 -8.89 16.35
C CYS A 15 4.16 -7.43 16.15
N GLY A 16 3.28 -6.60 15.58
CA GLY A 16 3.57 -5.19 15.29
C GLY A 16 4.51 -4.96 14.11
N ASN A 17 4.84 -6.00 13.34
CA ASN A 17 5.79 -5.86 12.24
C ASN A 17 5.16 -5.17 11.03
N ALA A 18 5.86 -4.21 10.44
CA ALA A 18 5.41 -3.46 9.26
C ALA A 18 5.86 -4.16 7.97
N LEU A 19 4.94 -4.34 7.03
CA LEU A 19 5.17 -5.01 5.75
C LEU A 19 4.52 -4.25 4.60
N ALA A 20 5.11 -4.38 3.41
CA ALA A 20 4.51 -3.86 2.19
C ALA A 20 3.39 -4.80 1.72
N VAL A 21 2.22 -4.24 1.44
CA VAL A 21 1.07 -4.96 0.90
C VAL A 21 0.56 -4.30 -0.37
N GLN A 22 -0.11 -5.07 -1.20
CA GLN A 22 -0.84 -4.62 -2.37
C GLN A 22 -2.32 -4.73 -2.10
N VAL A 23 -3.02 -3.61 -2.22
CA VAL A 23 -4.48 -3.55 -2.12
C VAL A 23 -5.04 -3.66 -3.53
N CYS A 24 -5.79 -4.74 -3.76
CA CYS A 24 -6.52 -4.97 -4.99
C CYS A 24 -7.74 -4.04 -5.05
N PRO A 25 -8.25 -3.72 -6.26
CA PRO A 25 -9.46 -2.91 -6.41
C PRO A 25 -10.70 -3.56 -5.78
N ASP A 26 -10.68 -4.88 -5.59
CA ASP A 26 -11.70 -5.67 -4.89
C ASP A 26 -11.65 -5.49 -3.35
N GLY A 27 -10.64 -4.80 -2.82
CA GLY A 27 -10.41 -4.65 -1.38
C GLY A 27 -9.52 -5.74 -0.77
N SER A 28 -9.23 -6.80 -1.54
CA SER A 28 -8.30 -7.85 -1.13
C SER A 28 -6.87 -7.33 -0.92
N VAL A 29 -6.26 -7.64 0.23
CA VAL A 29 -4.89 -7.25 0.59
C VAL A 29 -3.94 -8.43 0.38
N ARG A 30 -2.82 -8.21 -0.31
CA ARG A 30 -1.81 -9.25 -0.63
C ARG A 30 -0.42 -8.77 -0.21
N PRO A 31 0.31 -9.48 0.68
CA PRO A 31 1.68 -9.11 1.01
C PRO A 31 2.59 -9.11 -0.22
N ILE A 32 3.51 -8.16 -0.27
CA ILE A 32 4.52 -8.08 -1.32
C ILE A 32 5.83 -8.65 -0.77
N GLY A 33 6.27 -9.77 -1.33
CA GLY A 33 7.61 -10.35 -1.09
C GLY A 33 7.74 -11.36 0.05
N THR A 34 6.77 -11.46 0.98
CA THR A 34 6.84 -12.37 2.15
C THR A 34 5.92 -13.59 2.10
N GLY A 35 5.21 -13.82 0.98
CA GLY A 35 4.23 -14.90 0.84
C GLY A 35 2.82 -14.44 1.23
N THR A 36 2.02 -15.32 1.85
CA THR A 36 0.66 -15.00 2.33
C THR A 36 0.62 -14.50 3.78
N ASN A 37 1.64 -14.76 4.60
CA ASN A 37 1.59 -14.52 6.05
C ASN A 37 2.76 -13.66 6.54
N CYS A 38 2.60 -13.10 7.74
CA CYS A 38 3.69 -12.43 8.44
C CYS A 38 4.78 -13.44 8.84
N SER A 39 5.99 -12.97 9.11
CA SER A 39 7.07 -13.83 9.64
C SER A 39 6.73 -14.51 10.96
N CYS A 40 5.74 -14.02 11.71
CA CYS A 40 5.22 -14.68 12.91
C CYS A 40 4.16 -15.77 12.63
N GLY A 41 3.69 -15.91 11.38
CA GLY A 41 2.62 -16.84 10.99
C GLY A 41 1.21 -16.24 11.00
N SER A 42 1.03 -15.00 11.46
CA SER A 42 -0.30 -14.36 11.49
C SER A 42 -0.72 -13.84 10.11
N ASP A 43 -2.03 -13.83 9.86
CA ASP A 43 -2.71 -13.23 8.69
C ASP A 43 -3.48 -11.94 9.06
N ALA A 44 -3.43 -11.54 10.33
CA ALA A 44 -4.10 -10.34 10.80
C ALA A 44 -3.25 -9.10 10.50
N PHE A 45 -3.65 -8.36 9.46
CA PHE A 45 -2.96 -7.15 9.02
C PHE A 45 -3.88 -5.92 9.09
N GLN A 46 -3.38 -4.84 9.66
CA GLN A 46 -4.01 -3.52 9.60
C GLN A 46 -3.30 -2.70 8.53
N VAL A 47 -3.99 -2.43 7.42
CA VAL A 47 -3.48 -1.55 6.36
C VAL A 47 -3.40 -0.13 6.93
N LEU A 48 -2.21 0.46 6.84
CA LEU A 48 -2.02 1.88 7.05
C LEU A 48 -2.51 2.56 5.78
N GLU A 49 -3.69 3.17 5.84
CA GLU A 49 -4.11 4.07 4.78
C GLU A 49 -3.05 5.16 4.67
N SER A 50 -2.34 5.15 3.55
CA SER A 50 -1.49 6.28 3.17
C SER A 50 -2.44 7.39 2.75
N SER A 51 -2.99 8.08 3.75
CA SER A 51 -3.86 9.23 3.58
C SER A 51 -3.11 10.28 2.74
N GLY A 52 -3.37 10.26 1.44
CA GLY A 52 -2.96 11.29 0.50
C GLY A 52 -1.45 11.54 0.42
N PHE A 53 -0.72 10.70 -0.31
CA PHE A 53 0.22 11.34 -1.24
C PHE A 53 -0.67 11.81 -2.40
N PRO A 54 -0.95 13.13 -2.56
CA PRO A 54 -1.48 13.59 -3.83
C PRO A 54 -0.50 13.08 -4.88
N ASP A 55 -0.98 12.21 -5.76
CA ASP A 55 -0.28 11.85 -6.99
C ASP A 55 0.26 13.16 -7.55
N GLY A 56 1.59 13.30 -7.53
CA GLY A 56 2.28 14.54 -7.81
C GLY A 56 2.18 14.87 -9.29
N ASP A 57 0.97 15.13 -9.77
CA ASP A 57 0.70 15.94 -10.95
C ASP A 57 0.91 17.40 -10.55
N GLU A 58 2.15 17.73 -10.17
CA GLU A 58 2.62 19.11 -10.17
C GLU A 58 2.62 19.54 -11.64
N LYS A 59 1.46 20.05 -12.07
CA LYS A 59 1.29 20.81 -13.30
C LYS A 59 2.41 21.86 -13.34
N ARG A 60 3.49 21.59 -14.07
CA ARG A 60 4.49 22.58 -14.44
C ARG A 60 3.81 23.61 -15.34
N SER A 61 3.08 24.56 -14.76
CA SER A 61 2.76 25.83 -15.42
C SER A 61 4.07 26.55 -15.64
N ARG A 62 4.68 26.32 -16.80
CA ARG A 62 5.78 27.13 -17.31
C ARG A 62 5.21 28.53 -17.47
N HIS A 63 5.55 29.43 -16.54
CA HIS A 63 5.25 30.83 -16.66
C HIS A 63 6.07 31.36 -17.84
N GLU A 64 5.40 31.78 -18.91
CA GLU A 64 6.00 32.53 -20.01
C GLU A 64 6.12 34.00 -19.56
N ALA A 65 7.31 34.58 -19.73
CA ALA A 65 7.64 35.97 -19.47
C ALA A 65 8.10 36.62 -20.78
#